data_AF-A0A452ZZB1-F1
#
_entry.id   AF-A0A452ZZB1-F1
#
_cell.length_a   1.000
_cell.length_b   1.000
_cell.length_c   1.000
_cell.angle_alpha   90.00
_cell.angle_beta   90.00
_cell.angle_gamma   90.00
#
_symmetry.space_group_name_H-M   'P 1'
#
loop_
_entity.id
_entity.type
_entity.pdbx_description
1 polymer ?
#
loop_
_entity_poly.entity_id
_entity_poly.type
_entity_poly.pdbx_seq_one_letter_code
_entity_poly.pdbx_strand_id
1 'polypeptide(L)'
;ATIGVEVHPLDFTTNCGKIRFYCWDTAGQEKFGGLRDGYYIHGQCAIIMFDVTSRLTYKNVPTWHRDLCRVCENIPIVLCGNKVDVKNRQVKAKQVTFHRKKNLQYYEISAKSNYNFEKPFLYLARKLAGDPNIHFVEAVALKPPEVTFDLAMQQQ
;
A
#
# COMPACT_ATOMS: atom_id res chain seq x y z
N ALA A 1 0.61 -14.72 10.30
CA ALA A 1 1.10 -13.47 10.90
C ALA A 1 2.62 -13.51 10.84
N THR A 2 3.25 -12.50 10.26
CA THR A 2 4.69 -12.45 9.98
C THR A 2 5.48 -12.22 11.28
N ILE A 3 6.57 -12.97 11.50
CA ILE A 3 7.54 -12.74 12.57
C ILE A 3 8.81 -12.18 11.93
N GLY A 4 9.15 -10.93 12.19
CA GLY A 4 10.30 -10.25 11.56
C GLY A 4 9.91 -9.52 10.27
N VAL A 5 10.75 -9.66 9.23
CA VAL A 5 10.53 -9.11 7.89
C VAL A 5 10.66 -10.21 6.85
N GLU A 6 9.74 -10.24 5.89
CA GLU A 6 9.88 -11.04 4.68
C GLU A 6 10.10 -10.11 3.50
N VAL A 7 11.09 -10.42 2.66
CA VAL A 7 11.37 -9.64 1.46
C VAL A 7 10.87 -10.40 0.24
N HIS A 8 9.89 -9.81 -0.45
CA HIS A 8 9.25 -10.38 -1.63
C HIS A 8 9.59 -9.55 -2.87
N PRO A 9 10.34 -10.08 -3.85
CA PRO A 9 10.57 -9.38 -5.10
C PRO A 9 9.29 -9.42 -5.96
N LEU A 10 8.85 -8.26 -6.42
CA LEU A 10 7.73 -8.10 -7.36
C LEU A 10 8.21 -7.42 -8.64
N ASP A 11 8.06 -8.13 -9.76
CA ASP A 11 8.45 -7.66 -11.09
C ASP A 11 7.25 -7.09 -11.84
N PHE A 12 7.48 -5.93 -12.48
CA PHE A 12 6.52 -5.25 -13.33
C PHE A 12 7.19 -4.92 -14.67
N THR A 13 6.56 -5.30 -15.78
CA THR A 13 7.00 -4.89 -17.12
C THR A 13 6.31 -3.58 -17.48
N THR A 14 7.09 -2.56 -17.80
CA THR A 14 6.61 -1.23 -18.21
C THR A 14 6.95 -0.94 -19.67
N ASN A 15 6.36 0.12 -20.22
CA ASN A 15 6.73 0.66 -21.54
C ASN A 15 8.17 1.17 -21.63
N CYS A 16 8.87 1.33 -20.49
CA CYS A 16 10.26 1.79 -20.42
C CYS A 16 11.23 0.67 -19.98
N GLY A 17 10.76 -0.58 -19.88
CA GLY A 17 11.54 -1.73 -19.40
C GLY A 17 11.01 -2.31 -18.08
N LYS A 18 11.78 -3.22 -17.48
CA LYS A 18 11.36 -3.94 -16.26
C LYS A 18 11.72 -3.14 -15.00
N ILE A 19 10.79 -3.12 -14.05
CA ILE A 19 10.97 -2.55 -12.71
C ILE A 19 10.76 -3.67 -11.70
N ARG A 20 11.64 -3.75 -10.69
CA ARG A 20 11.51 -4.67 -9.56
C ARG A 20 11.34 -3.89 -8.27
N PHE A 21 10.27 -4.17 -7.53
CA PHE A 21 10.12 -3.74 -6.15
C PHE A 21 10.54 -4.87 -5.22
N TYR A 22 11.49 -4.60 -4.32
CA TYR A 22 11.74 -5.47 -3.18
C TYR A 22 10.78 -5.05 -2.07
N CYS A 23 9.69 -5.79 -1.90
CA CYS A 23 8.67 -5.49 -0.90
C CYS A 23 9.08 -6.09 0.45
N TRP A 24 9.38 -5.22 1.40
CA TRP A 24 9.66 -5.60 2.78
C TRP A 24 8.32 -5.68 3.52
N ASP A 25 7.73 -6.87 3.59
CA ASP A 25 6.52 -7.11 4.38
C ASP A 25 6.92 -7.13 5.85
N THR A 26 6.43 -6.13 6.56
CA THR A 26 6.86 -5.81 7.90
C THR A 26 5.81 -6.28 8.88
N ALA A 27 6.23 -6.98 9.95
CA ALA A 27 5.30 -7.43 10.97
C ALA A 27 4.58 -6.23 11.61
N GLY A 28 3.31 -6.02 11.25
CA GLY A 28 2.44 -4.97 11.79
C GLY A 28 1.99 -5.23 13.23
N GLN A 29 2.77 -5.91 14.06
CA GLN A 29 2.40 -6.14 15.45
C GLN A 29 2.60 -4.86 16.27
N GLU A 30 1.57 -4.02 16.30
CA GLU A 30 1.50 -2.88 17.22
C GLU A 30 1.71 -3.29 18.70
N LYS A 31 1.50 -4.57 19.04
CA LYS A 31 1.69 -5.14 20.38
C LYS A 31 3.14 -5.24 20.85
N PHE A 32 4.14 -5.19 19.95
CA PHE A 32 5.56 -5.37 20.30
C PHE A 32 6.45 -4.16 20.00
N GLY A 33 5.86 -2.96 19.92
CA GLY A 33 6.63 -1.71 19.87
C GLY A 33 6.97 -1.19 18.48
N GLY A 34 6.18 -1.55 17.46
CA GLY A 34 6.37 -1.08 16.09
C GLY A 34 7.55 -1.75 15.39
N LEU A 35 7.83 -1.30 14.17
CA LEU A 35 9.01 -1.74 13.44
C LEU A 35 10.24 -1.07 14.03
N ARG A 36 11.31 -1.84 14.24
CA ARG A 36 12.61 -1.25 14.58
C ARG A 36 13.06 -0.39 13.41
N ASP A 37 13.60 0.80 13.70
CA ASP A 37 14.08 1.78 12.71
C ASP A 37 14.93 1.14 11.59
N GLY A 38 15.64 0.05 11.90
CA GLY A 38 16.42 -0.75 10.96
C GLY A 38 15.67 -1.26 9.73
N TYR A 39 14.35 -1.47 9.80
CA TYR A 39 13.57 -1.96 8.64
C TYR A 39 13.28 -0.88 7.59
N TYR A 40 13.40 0.40 7.95
CA TYR A 40 13.14 1.50 7.03
C TYR A 40 14.40 1.94 6.29
N ILE A 41 15.59 1.66 6.82
CA ILE A 41 16.85 2.18 6.29
C ILE A 41 16.98 1.86 4.79
N HIS A 42 17.31 2.89 4.01
CA HIS A 42 17.43 2.84 2.54
C HIS A 42 16.13 2.55 1.76
N GLY A 43 14.96 2.59 2.41
CA GLY A 43 13.68 2.54 1.72
C GLY A 43 13.57 3.68 0.69
N GLN A 44 13.27 3.34 -0.57
CA GLN A 44 13.14 4.32 -1.66
C GLN A 44 11.70 4.82 -1.85
N CYS A 45 10.72 4.04 -1.40
CA CYS A 45 9.29 4.34 -1.44
C CYS A 45 8.55 3.53 -0.37
N ALA A 46 7.31 3.89 -0.07
CA ALA A 46 6.52 3.13 0.90
C ALA A 46 5.03 3.02 0.57
N ILE A 47 4.42 1.96 1.09
CA ILE A 47 2.97 1.79 1.15
C ILE A 47 2.58 1.71 2.62
N ILE A 48 1.76 2.65 3.09
CA ILE A 48 1.11 2.54 4.40
C ILE A 48 -0.26 1.94 4.16
N MET A 49 -0.55 0.81 4.80
CA MET A 49 -1.80 0.09 4.60
C MET A 49 -2.61 0.03 5.89
N PHE A 50 -3.92 0.32 5.80
CA PHE A 50 -4.86 0.08 6.88
C PHE A 50 -6.02 -0.80 6.39
N ASP A 51 -6.79 -1.36 7.31
CA ASP A 51 -7.94 -2.21 7.06
C ASP A 51 -9.23 -1.40 7.16
N VAL A 52 -10.01 -1.31 6.08
CA VAL A 52 -11.27 -0.55 6.08
C VAL A 52 -12.32 -1.12 7.03
N THR A 53 -12.15 -2.37 7.48
CA THR A 53 -13.01 -3.05 8.47
C THR A 53 -12.57 -2.82 9.91
N SER A 54 -11.44 -2.13 10.14
CA SER A 54 -10.91 -1.87 11.48
C SER A 54 -10.51 -0.40 11.67
N ARG A 55 -11.34 0.36 12.40
CA ARG A 55 -11.06 1.79 12.70
C ARG A 55 -9.73 2.00 13.41
N LEU A 56 -9.30 1.03 14.22
CA LEU A 56 -8.04 1.12 14.97
C LEU A 56 -6.85 1.21 14.02
N THR A 57 -6.83 0.43 12.93
CA THR A 57 -5.73 0.46 11.97
C THR A 57 -5.59 1.82 11.30
N TYR A 58 -6.71 2.47 10.94
CA TYR A 58 -6.66 3.83 10.39
C TYR A 58 -6.19 4.87 11.43
N LYS A 59 -6.56 4.71 12.71
CA LYS A 59 -6.06 5.57 13.79
C LYS A 59 -4.53 5.49 13.96
N ASN A 60 -3.91 4.38 13.57
CA ASN A 60 -2.46 4.17 13.67
C ASN A 60 -1.67 4.72 12.46
N VAL A 61 -2.33 5.05 11.34
CA VAL A 61 -1.68 5.60 10.14
C VAL A 61 -0.77 6.81 10.43
N PRO A 62 -1.16 7.81 11.24
CA PRO A 62 -0.28 8.93 11.57
C PRO A 62 1.00 8.51 12.29
N THR A 63 0.91 7.49 13.16
CA THR A 63 2.05 6.92 13.89
C THR A 63 3.00 6.25 12.91
N TRP A 64 2.50 5.34 12.06
CA TRP A 64 3.32 4.66 11.05
C TRP A 64 3.99 5.63 10.08
N HIS A 65 3.27 6.66 9.64
CA HIS A 65 3.84 7.71 8.81
C HIS A 65 4.96 8.47 9.52
N ARG A 66 4.75 8.85 10.79
CA ARG A 66 5.78 9.56 11.58
C ARG A 66 7.03 8.71 11.72
N ASP A 67 6.87 7.45 12.08
CA ASP A 67 7.98 6.54 12.34
C ASP A 67 8.76 6.26 11.04
N LEU A 68 8.06 6.09 9.92
CA LEU A 68 8.69 5.97 8.60
C LEU A 68 9.44 7.23 8.19
N CYS A 69 8.84 8.41 8.31
CA CYS A 69 9.49 9.67 7.93
C CYS A 69 10.65 10.06 8.84
N ARG A 70 10.76 9.46 10.03
CA ARG A 70 11.92 9.64 10.91
C ARG A 70 13.19 9.00 10.34
N VAL A 71 13.05 7.95 9.53
CA VAL A 71 14.17 7.21 8.94
C VAL A 71 14.34 7.51 7.46
N CYS A 72 13.23 7.63 6.72
CA CYS A 72 13.23 7.94 5.28
C CYS A 72 12.60 9.30 5.03
N GLU A 73 13.44 10.32 4.83
CA GLU A 73 12.98 11.63 4.43
C GLU A 73 12.72 11.68 2.92
N ASN A 74 11.64 12.37 2.53
CA ASN A 74 11.33 12.73 1.13
C ASN A 74 11.11 11.57 0.13
N ILE A 75 10.73 10.38 0.59
CA ILE A 75 10.36 9.28 -0.31
C ILE A 75 8.88 9.33 -0.71
N PRO A 76 8.50 8.88 -1.91
CA PRO A 76 7.09 8.75 -2.29
C PRO A 76 6.38 7.70 -1.45
N ILE A 77 5.21 8.06 -0.90
CA ILE A 77 4.40 7.21 -0.04
C ILE A 77 2.97 7.13 -0.58
N VAL A 78 2.40 5.93 -0.61
CA VAL A 78 0.99 5.68 -0.93
C VAL A 78 0.25 5.19 0.31
N LEU A 79 -0.91 5.77 0.59
CA LEU A 79 -1.86 5.25 1.58
C LEU A 79 -2.82 4.27 0.91
N CYS A 80 -2.99 3.08 1.47
CA CYS A 80 -3.90 2.06 0.97
C CYS A 80 -4.93 1.66 2.02
N GLY A 81 -6.22 1.72 1.65
CA GLY A 81 -7.32 1.13 2.42
C GLY A 81 -7.62 -0.27 1.86
N ASN A 82 -7.21 -1.31 2.57
CA ASN A 82 -7.36 -2.70 2.14
C ASN A 82 -8.66 -3.34 2.65
N LYS A 83 -9.02 -4.50 2.09
CA LYS A 83 -10.20 -5.32 2.39
C LYS A 83 -11.53 -4.68 2.01
N VAL A 84 -11.53 -3.91 0.93
CA VAL A 84 -12.75 -3.27 0.42
C VAL A 84 -13.78 -4.26 -0.12
N ASP A 85 -13.40 -5.53 -0.30
CA ASP A 85 -14.29 -6.65 -0.62
C ASP A 85 -15.20 -7.07 0.55
N VAL A 86 -14.88 -6.66 1.78
CA VAL A 86 -15.64 -7.03 2.97
C VAL A 86 -16.78 -6.05 3.22
N LYS A 87 -18.02 -6.57 3.31
CA LYS A 87 -19.24 -5.76 3.54
C LYS A 87 -19.23 -4.94 4.84
N ASN A 88 -18.63 -5.47 5.92
CA ASN A 88 -18.60 -4.82 7.23
C ASN A 88 -17.55 -3.69 7.30
N ARG A 89 -17.65 -2.72 6.40
CA ARG A 89 -16.77 -1.55 6.33
C ARG A 89 -17.02 -0.63 7.54
N GLN A 90 -15.96 -0.36 8.29
CA GLN A 90 -16.01 0.53 9.46
C GLN A 90 -15.38 1.91 9.23
N VAL A 91 -14.54 2.04 8.19
CA VAL A 91 -13.91 3.28 7.75
C VAL A 91 -14.39 3.59 6.33
N LYS A 92 -15.24 4.61 6.19
CA LYS A 92 -15.75 5.05 4.89
C LYS A 92 -14.70 5.90 4.18
N ALA A 93 -14.68 5.86 2.83
CA ALA A 93 -13.77 6.68 2.01
C ALA A 93 -13.74 8.16 2.42
N LYS A 94 -14.92 8.73 2.75
CA LYS A 94 -15.09 10.12 3.20
C LYS A 94 -14.34 10.45 4.51
N GLN A 95 -14.09 9.44 5.36
CA GLN A 95 -13.38 9.58 6.63
C GLN A 95 -11.85 9.53 6.47
N VAL A 96 -11.38 9.05 5.32
CA VAL A 96 -9.94 8.89 5.03
C VAL A 96 -9.39 10.23 4.54
N THR A 97 -8.96 11.08 5.46
CA THR A 97 -8.48 12.44 5.16
C THR A 97 -6.98 12.63 5.35
N PHE A 98 -6.27 11.68 5.96
CA PHE A 98 -4.85 11.80 6.29
C PHE A 98 -3.97 12.07 5.05
N HIS A 99 -4.28 11.41 3.93
CA HIS A 99 -3.56 11.58 2.68
C HIS A 99 -3.56 13.04 2.19
N ARG A 100 -4.65 13.79 2.38
CA ARG A 100 -4.72 15.22 2.01
C ARG A 100 -3.80 16.07 2.86
N LYS A 101 -3.72 15.79 4.16
CA LYS A 101 -2.89 16.54 5.12
C LYS A 101 -1.39 16.35 4.87
N LYS A 102 -1.00 15.20 4.32
CA LYS A 102 0.39 14.82 4.06
C LYS A 102 0.75 14.77 2.57
N ASN A 103 -0.15 15.22 1.70
CA ASN A 103 0.03 15.18 0.24
C ASN A 103 0.41 13.79 -0.30
N LEU A 104 -0.27 12.75 0.21
CA LEU A 104 -0.09 11.36 -0.20
C LEU A 104 -1.15 10.96 -1.22
N GLN A 105 -0.80 10.01 -2.08
CA GLN A 105 -1.79 9.33 -2.91
C GLN A 105 -2.58 8.31 -2.07
N TYR A 106 -3.89 8.22 -2.29
CA TYR A 106 -4.76 7.22 -1.64
C TYR A 106 -5.40 6.29 -2.66
N TYR A 107 -5.37 4.99 -2.38
CA TYR A 107 -6.10 3.97 -3.13
C TYR A 107 -6.89 3.05 -2.20
N GLU A 108 -8.09 2.68 -2.64
CA GLU A 108 -8.83 1.55 -2.09
C GLU A 108 -8.44 0.29 -2.84
N ILE A 109 -8.05 -0.75 -2.12
CA ILE A 109 -7.55 -2.02 -2.67
C ILE A 109 -8.21 -3.21 -2.00
N SER A 110 -8.20 -4.36 -2.68
CA SER A 110 -8.38 -5.65 -2.03
C SER A 110 -7.31 -6.60 -2.51
N ALA A 111 -6.44 -7.00 -1.56
CA ALA A 111 -5.47 -8.05 -1.82
C ALA A 111 -6.14 -9.41 -2.13
N LYS A 112 -7.37 -9.63 -1.62
CA LYS A 112 -8.09 -10.90 -1.78
C LYS A 112 -8.68 -11.08 -3.18
N SER A 113 -9.15 -9.99 -3.77
CA SER A 113 -9.76 -9.99 -5.11
C SER A 113 -8.86 -9.42 -6.21
N ASN A 114 -7.61 -9.05 -5.86
CA ASN A 114 -6.69 -8.30 -6.71
C ASN A 114 -7.21 -6.90 -7.15
N TYR A 115 -8.28 -6.39 -6.53
CA TYR A 115 -8.85 -5.09 -6.88
C TYR A 115 -7.86 -3.95 -6.63
N ASN A 116 -7.60 -3.15 -7.68
CA ASN A 116 -6.66 -2.01 -7.70
C ASN A 116 -5.23 -2.34 -7.24
N PHE A 117 -4.83 -3.62 -7.22
CA PHE A 117 -3.52 -4.05 -6.71
C PHE A 117 -2.35 -3.30 -7.37
N GLU A 118 -2.43 -3.04 -8.67
CA GLU A 118 -1.37 -2.39 -9.45
C GLU A 118 -1.23 -0.88 -9.19
N LYS A 119 -2.29 -0.20 -8.73
CA LYS A 119 -2.34 1.28 -8.68
C LYS A 119 -1.29 1.88 -7.74
N PRO A 120 -1.07 1.36 -6.51
CA PRO A 120 0.01 1.83 -5.65
C PRO A 120 1.39 1.72 -6.31
N PHE A 121 1.69 0.56 -6.92
CA PHE A 121 2.98 0.31 -7.57
C PHE A 121 3.19 1.20 -8.78
N LEU A 122 2.16 1.41 -9.60
CA LEU A 122 2.24 2.27 -10.77
C LEU A 122 2.50 3.73 -10.38
N TYR A 123 1.83 4.22 -9.34
CA TYR A 123 2.09 5.57 -8.80
C TYR A 123 3.53 5.71 -8.32
N LEU A 124 4.02 4.73 -7.56
CA LEU A 124 5.38 4.72 -7.05
C LEU A 124 6.41 4.66 -8.18
N ALA A 125 6.21 3.81 -9.19
CA ALA A 125 7.08 3.70 -10.35
C ALA A 125 7.21 5.05 -11.09
N ARG A 126 6.08 5.73 -11.34
CA ARG A 126 6.06 7.08 -11.95
C ARG A 126 6.83 8.10 -11.11
N LYS A 127 6.63 8.09 -9.79
CA LYS A 127 7.30 9.02 -8.89
C LYS A 127 8.81 8.77 -8.80
N LEU A 128 9.23 7.51 -8.71
CA LEU A 128 10.63 7.13 -8.61
C LEU A 128 11.39 7.40 -9.91
N ALA A 129 10.77 7.15 -11.07
CA ALA A 129 11.39 7.39 -12.36
C ALA A 129 11.28 8.85 -12.83
N GLY A 130 10.43 9.66 -12.21
CA GLY A 130 10.16 11.03 -12.64
C GLY A 130 9.39 11.14 -13.96
N ASP A 131 8.73 10.06 -14.41
CA ASP A 131 8.00 10.00 -15.67
C ASP A 131 6.51 9.63 -15.44
N PRO A 132 5.57 10.57 -15.68
CA PRO A 132 4.14 10.30 -15.52
C PRO A 132 3.57 9.35 -16.58
N ASN A 133 4.27 9.11 -17.70
CA ASN A 133 3.80 8.31 -18.83
C ASN A 133 4.06 6.81 -18.65
N ILE A 134 4.82 6.41 -17.63
CA ILE A 134 5.02 5.00 -17.29
C ILE A 134 3.67 4.32 -17.11
N HIS A 135 3.51 3.16 -17.74
CA HIS A 135 2.38 2.26 -17.58
C HIS A 135 2.84 0.81 -17.68
N PHE A 136 2.12 -0.09 -17.00
CA PHE A 136 2.37 -1.52 -17.09
C PHE A 136 1.85 -2.04 -18.44
N VAL A 137 2.66 -2.84 -19.12
CA VAL A 137 2.35 -3.38 -20.45
C VAL A 137 1.96 -4.86 -20.40
N GLU A 138 2.16 -5.51 -19.26
CA GLU A 138 1.81 -6.89 -19.00
C GLU A 138 1.05 -6.98 -17.68
N ALA A 139 0.10 -7.92 -17.60
CA ALA A 139 -0.53 -8.24 -16.34
C ALA A 139 0.50 -8.93 -15.42
N VAL A 140 0.57 -8.49 -14.17
CA VAL A 140 1.37 -9.17 -13.15
C VAL A 140 0.80 -10.57 -12.94
N ALA A 141 1.68 -11.58 -12.89
CA ALA A 141 1.30 -12.94 -12.55
C ALA A 141 0.87 -13.03 -11.07
N LEU A 142 -0.38 -12.67 -10.80
CA LEU A 142 -1.00 -12.74 -9.47
C LEU A 142 -1.58 -14.12 -9.25
N LYS A 143 -1.65 -14.53 -7.98
CA LYS A 143 -2.49 -15.68 -7.60
C LYS A 143 -3.94 -15.38 -8.03
N PRO A 144 -4.70 -16.39 -8.50
CA PRO A 144 -6.10 -16.21 -8.82
C PRO A 144 -6.85 -15.55 -7.66
N PRO A 145 -7.80 -14.64 -7.93
CA PRO A 145 -8.55 -13.97 -6.88
C PRO A 145 -9.33 -15.00 -6.05
N GLU A 146 -9.26 -14.90 -4.73
CA GLU A 146 -10.01 -15.81 -3.84
C GLU A 146 -11.50 -15.43 -3.78
N VAL A 147 -11.84 -14.19 -4.14
CA VAL A 147 -13.22 -13.68 -4.19
C VAL A 147 -13.43 -12.77 -5.38
N THR A 148 -14.64 -12.79 -5.93
CA THR A 148 -15.08 -11.81 -6.94
C THR A 148 -15.38 -10.47 -6.28
N PHE A 149 -14.84 -9.38 -6.84
CA PHE A 149 -15.10 -8.03 -6.35
C PHE A 149 -16.32 -7.42 -7.05
N ASP A 150 -17.35 -7.07 -6.28
CA ASP A 150 -18.53 -6.37 -6.80
C ASP A 150 -18.36 -4.86 -6.69
N LEU A 151 -18.29 -4.17 -7.83
CA LEU A 151 -18.17 -2.71 -7.92
C LEU A 151 -19.37 -1.97 -7.30
N ALA A 152 -20.56 -2.57 -7.26
CA ALA A 152 -21.73 -1.97 -6.63
C ALA A 152 -21.57 -1.81 -5.11
N MET A 153 -20.73 -2.65 -4.48
CA MET A 153 -20.43 -2.58 -3.05
C MET A 153 -19.61 -1.34 -2.65
N GLN A 154 -18.96 -0.64 -3.59
CA GLN A 154 -18.19 0.58 -3.30
C GLN A 154 -19.06 1.82 -3.01
N GLN A 155 -20.34 1.82 -3.39
CA GLN A 155 -21.18 3.02 -3.37
C GLN A 155 -21.94 3.28 -2.05
N GLN A 156 -21.76 2.45 -1.01
CA GLN A 156 -22.43 2.56 0.32
C GLN A 156 -21.49 3.03 1.45
#